data_AF-A0A9D7KNX5-F1
#
_entry.id   AF-A0A9D7KNX5-F1
#
_cell.length_a   1.000
_cell.length_b   1.000
_cell.length_c   1.000
_cell.angle_alpha   90.00
_cell.angle_beta   90.00
_cell.angle_gamma   90.00
#
_symmetry.space_group_name_H-M   'P 1'
#
loop_
_entity.id
_entity.type
_entity.pdbx_description
1 polymer ?
#
loop_
_entity_poly.entity_id
_entity_poly.type
_entity_poly.pdbx_seq_one_letter_code
_entity_poly.pdbx_strand_id
1 'polypeptide(L)'
;MLKLLQSANPFSFVFLLLYFAALNIHPVLFNAYNPIELHTPIFDWFFINVLNMDNLSPEQLFYITITIIFIQGILLSILLRAFKITSKLNLVPAAIYYLLIYLFDEFIAFTPALILNLFIPLLIAMLFGVYNQKSADTTFFNSGFLNGCMSIIYFPAAIYSLFSIYALYALRSSTVREFFVFISGFITIVFFSVYCLFLV
;
A
#
# COMPACT_ATOMS: atom_id res chain seq x y z
N MET A 1 -17.21 2.24 -24.06
CA MET A 1 -15.88 1.87 -23.56
C MET A 1 -15.87 1.67 -22.04
N LEU A 2 -16.37 2.60 -21.22
CA LEU A 2 -16.46 2.44 -19.75
C LEU A 2 -17.23 1.19 -19.25
N LYS A 3 -18.26 0.74 -19.99
CA LYS A 3 -19.01 -0.48 -19.67
C LYS A 3 -18.17 -1.77 -19.66
N LEU A 4 -17.05 -1.81 -20.41
CA LEU A 4 -16.17 -2.99 -20.43
C LEU A 4 -15.47 -3.14 -19.07
N LEU A 5 -14.88 -2.06 -18.55
CA LEU A 5 -14.21 -2.03 -17.25
C LEU A 5 -15.15 -2.28 -16.05
N GLN A 6 -16.45 -2.05 -16.22
CA GLN A 6 -17.48 -2.34 -15.19
C GLN A 6 -17.72 -3.84 -14.98
N SER A 7 -17.26 -4.69 -15.89
CA SER A 7 -17.31 -6.14 -15.77
C SER A 7 -15.89 -6.67 -15.54
N ALA A 8 -15.67 -7.47 -14.50
CA ALA A 8 -14.39 -8.15 -14.26
C ALA A 8 -14.22 -9.39 -15.15
N ASN A 9 -14.34 -9.20 -16.46
CA ASN A 9 -14.07 -10.23 -17.45
C ASN A 9 -12.59 -10.23 -17.83
N PRO A 10 -12.03 -11.34 -18.34
CA PRO A 10 -10.63 -11.40 -18.79
C PRO A 10 -10.29 -10.29 -19.80
N PHE A 11 -11.21 -9.99 -20.71
CA PHE A 11 -11.08 -8.89 -21.67
C PHE A 11 -10.90 -7.53 -21.01
N SER A 12 -11.53 -7.29 -19.87
CA SER A 12 -11.42 -6.03 -19.13
C SER A 12 -10.07 -5.88 -18.47
N PHE A 13 -9.47 -6.99 -17.99
CA PHE A 13 -8.09 -7.00 -17.51
C PHE A 13 -7.09 -6.73 -18.63
N VAL A 14 -7.28 -7.36 -19.80
CA VAL A 14 -6.44 -7.09 -20.98
C VAL A 14 -6.57 -5.62 -21.40
N PHE A 15 -7.78 -5.09 -21.43
CA PHE A 15 -8.01 -3.68 -21.75
C PHE A 15 -7.37 -2.74 -20.72
N LEU A 16 -7.46 -3.06 -19.42
CA LEU A 16 -6.80 -2.31 -18.35
C LEU A 16 -5.27 -2.33 -18.51
N LEU A 17 -4.70 -3.49 -18.84
CA LEU A 17 -3.27 -3.64 -19.09
C LEU A 17 -2.84 -2.80 -20.28
N LEU A 18 -3.57 -2.85 -21.41
CA LEU A 18 -3.29 -2.02 -22.58
C LEU A 18 -3.40 -0.53 -22.26
N TYR A 19 -4.41 -0.12 -21.48
CA TYR A 19 -4.56 1.25 -21.02
C TYR A 19 -3.37 1.70 -20.15
N PHE A 20 -2.97 0.87 -19.19
CA PHE A 20 -1.82 1.15 -18.33
C PHE A 20 -0.51 1.19 -19.14
N ALA A 21 -0.32 0.27 -20.08
CA ALA A 21 0.82 0.27 -20.99
C ALA A 21 0.87 1.56 -21.83
N ALA A 22 -0.28 2.04 -22.32
CA ALA A 22 -0.37 3.28 -23.08
C ALA A 22 0.08 4.51 -22.26
N LEU A 23 -0.27 4.58 -20.97
CA LEU A 23 0.19 5.66 -20.08
C LEU A 23 1.71 5.63 -19.86
N ASN A 24 2.32 4.44 -19.90
CA ASN A 24 3.75 4.26 -19.72
C ASN A 24 4.59 4.52 -20.97
N ILE A 25 3.98 4.72 -22.14
CA ILE A 25 4.74 4.93 -23.39
C ILE A 25 5.65 6.15 -23.30
N HIS A 26 5.17 7.27 -22.76
CA HIS A 26 5.95 8.50 -22.70
C HIS A 26 7.16 8.38 -21.74
N PRO A 27 7.00 7.97 -20.46
CA PRO A 27 8.15 7.75 -19.57
C PRO A 27 9.19 6.78 -20.13
N VAL A 28 8.74 5.68 -20.77
CA VAL A 28 9.63 4.67 -21.37
C VAL A 28 10.42 5.22 -22.56
N LEU A 29 9.78 6.01 -23.43
CA LEU A 29 10.44 6.52 -24.64
C LEU A 29 11.42 7.67 -24.37
N PHE A 30 11.11 8.54 -23.40
CA PHE A 30 11.91 9.73 -23.11
C PHE A 30 12.91 9.53 -21.97
N ASN A 31 12.99 8.33 -21.40
CA ASN A 31 13.87 7.99 -20.29
C ASN A 31 13.80 9.01 -19.15
N ALA A 32 12.60 9.59 -18.93
CA ALA A 32 12.33 10.62 -17.95
C ALA A 32 12.18 10.01 -16.54
N TYR A 33 13.08 9.09 -16.18
CA TYR A 33 13.14 8.51 -14.86
C TYR A 33 13.87 9.49 -13.94
N ASN A 34 13.11 10.18 -13.11
CA ASN A 34 13.67 10.98 -12.03
C ASN A 34 13.78 10.07 -10.79
N PRO A 35 14.99 9.66 -10.37
CA PRO A 35 15.14 9.02 -9.07
C PRO A 35 14.90 10.08 -8.00
N ILE A 36 13.67 10.18 -7.52
CA ILE A 36 13.37 10.96 -6.32
C ILE A 36 13.70 10.05 -5.13
N GLU A 37 14.92 10.18 -4.65
CA GLU A 37 15.46 9.38 -3.55
C GLU A 37 15.04 9.97 -2.20
N LEU A 38 13.87 9.58 -1.69
CA LEU A 38 13.59 9.71 -0.26
C LEU A 38 14.23 8.54 0.48
N HIS A 39 15.48 8.75 0.88
CA HIS A 39 16.22 7.82 1.74
C HIS A 39 15.66 7.83 3.16
N THR A 40 15.26 6.66 3.63
CA THR A 40 15.03 6.44 5.06
C THR A 40 15.94 5.32 5.52
N PRO A 41 16.65 5.47 6.65
CA PRO A 41 17.77 4.62 6.99
C PRO A 41 17.42 3.12 7.07
N ILE A 42 16.18 2.79 7.45
CA ILE A 42 15.71 1.41 7.54
C ILE A 42 15.27 0.86 6.18
N PHE A 43 14.63 1.70 5.35
CA PHE A 43 14.29 1.33 3.99
C PHE A 43 15.54 1.08 3.17
N ASP A 44 16.51 1.98 3.25
CA ASP A 44 17.80 1.83 2.58
C ASP A 44 18.48 0.56 3.11
N TRP A 45 18.61 0.39 4.42
CA TRP A 45 19.22 -0.83 4.98
C TRP A 45 18.57 -2.12 4.46
N PHE A 46 17.24 -2.19 4.40
CA PHE A 46 16.54 -3.40 3.93
C PHE A 46 16.69 -3.61 2.42
N PHE A 47 16.40 -2.59 1.60
CA PHE A 47 16.42 -2.75 0.16
C PHE A 47 17.85 -2.86 -0.40
N ILE A 48 18.80 -2.15 0.20
CA ILE A 48 20.21 -2.18 -0.18
C ILE A 48 20.88 -3.45 0.34
N ASN A 49 20.91 -3.68 1.66
CA ASN A 49 21.73 -4.75 2.23
C ASN A 49 21.07 -6.12 2.18
N VAL A 50 19.73 -6.20 2.27
CA VAL A 50 19.02 -7.50 2.26
C VAL A 50 18.62 -7.89 0.84
N LEU A 51 18.07 -6.94 0.07
CA LEU A 51 17.60 -7.21 -1.29
C LEU A 51 18.63 -6.91 -2.39
N ASN A 52 19.81 -6.39 -2.05
CA ASN A 52 20.89 -6.06 -2.99
C ASN A 52 20.42 -5.15 -4.15
N MET A 53 19.52 -4.21 -3.87
CA MET A 53 18.90 -3.35 -4.88
C MET A 53 19.87 -2.31 -5.47
N ASP A 54 21.04 -2.09 -4.85
CA ASP A 54 22.11 -1.20 -5.34
C ASP A 54 22.63 -1.57 -6.73
N ASN A 55 22.56 -2.86 -7.09
CA ASN A 55 23.07 -3.35 -8.37
C ASN A 55 22.03 -3.25 -9.50
N LEU A 56 20.82 -2.77 -9.22
CA LEU A 56 19.77 -2.71 -10.22
C LEU A 56 19.95 -1.50 -11.13
N SER A 57 19.78 -1.72 -12.44
CA SER A 57 19.74 -0.61 -13.38
C SER A 57 18.48 0.25 -13.16
N PRO A 58 18.51 1.55 -13.49
CA PRO A 58 17.33 2.42 -13.38
C PRO A 58 16.10 1.88 -14.14
N GLU A 59 16.33 1.19 -15.27
CA GLU A 59 15.28 0.53 -16.05
C GLU A 59 14.60 -0.60 -15.26
N GLN A 60 15.36 -1.39 -14.51
CA GLN A 60 14.82 -2.46 -13.67
C GLN A 60 13.96 -1.90 -12.54
N LEU A 61 14.42 -0.83 -11.88
CA LEU A 61 13.65 -0.14 -10.84
C LEU A 61 12.35 0.45 -11.40
N PHE A 62 12.37 0.97 -12.63
CA PHE A 62 11.17 1.42 -13.32
C PHE A 62 10.17 0.27 -13.53
N TYR A 63 10.61 -0.89 -14.05
CA TYR A 63 9.74 -2.05 -14.23
C TYR A 63 9.13 -2.55 -12.91
N ILE A 64 9.90 -2.52 -11.81
CA ILE A 64 9.39 -2.83 -10.48
C ILE A 64 8.32 -1.81 -10.06
N THR A 65 8.59 -0.52 -10.25
CA THR A 65 7.68 0.58 -9.90
C THR A 65 6.33 0.47 -10.61
N ILE A 66 6.34 0.31 -11.94
CA ILE A 66 5.09 0.17 -12.71
C ILE A 66 4.31 -1.10 -12.32
N THR A 67 5.02 -2.17 -11.97
CA THR A 67 4.39 -3.43 -11.51
C THR A 67 3.67 -3.20 -10.18
N ILE A 68 4.33 -2.51 -9.24
CA ILE A 68 3.74 -2.15 -7.95
C ILE A 68 2.51 -1.26 -8.15
N ILE A 69 2.60 -0.22 -8.98
CA ILE A 69 1.48 0.68 -9.29
C ILE A 69 0.29 -0.10 -9.86
N PHE A 70 0.55 -1.02 -10.81
CA PHE A 70 -0.50 -1.85 -11.39
C PHE A 70 -1.18 -2.75 -10.35
N ILE A 71 -0.40 -3.36 -9.44
CA ILE A 71 -0.97 -4.17 -8.35
C ILE A 71 -1.83 -3.31 -7.43
N GLN A 72 -1.40 -2.09 -7.09
CA GLN A 72 -2.14 -1.17 -6.22
C GLN A 72 -3.51 -0.80 -6.78
N GLY A 73 -3.61 -0.49 -8.08
CA GLY A 73 -4.90 -0.19 -8.71
C GLY A 73 -5.88 -1.35 -8.64
N ILE A 74 -5.40 -2.58 -8.87
CA ILE A 74 -6.22 -3.79 -8.75
C ILE A 74 -6.65 -4.02 -7.29
N LEU A 75 -5.73 -3.89 -6.33
CA LEU A 75 -6.03 -4.01 -4.89
C LEU A 75 -7.11 -3.01 -4.46
N LEU A 76 -7.05 -1.77 -4.94
CA LEU A 76 -8.07 -0.77 -4.68
C LEU A 76 -9.45 -1.19 -5.22
N SER A 77 -9.50 -1.69 -6.46
CA SER A 77 -10.74 -2.23 -7.06
C SER A 77 -11.33 -3.40 -6.25
N ILE A 78 -10.47 -4.30 -5.74
CA ILE A 78 -10.87 -5.42 -4.89
C ILE A 78 -11.41 -4.91 -3.54
N LEU A 79 -10.72 -3.94 -2.94
CA LEU A 79 -11.09 -3.34 -1.66
C LEU A 79 -12.49 -2.69 -1.73
N LEU A 80 -12.75 -1.88 -2.76
CA LEU A 80 -14.04 -1.21 -2.95
C LEU A 80 -15.19 -2.22 -3.10
N ARG A 81 -14.94 -3.35 -3.78
CA ARG A 81 -15.90 -4.45 -3.85
C ARG A 81 -16.09 -5.10 -2.49
N ALA A 82 -15.02 -5.37 -1.75
CA ALA A 82 -15.09 -6.03 -0.44
C ALA A 82 -16.00 -5.27 0.54
N PHE A 83 -15.98 -3.93 0.46
CA PHE A 83 -16.86 -3.06 1.25
C PHE A 83 -18.21 -2.75 0.62
N LYS A 84 -18.60 -3.49 -0.44
CA LYS A 84 -19.88 -3.33 -1.13
C LYS A 84 -20.13 -1.90 -1.64
N ILE A 85 -19.09 -1.10 -1.84
CA ILE A 85 -19.18 0.21 -2.49
C ILE A 85 -19.56 0.01 -3.96
N THR A 86 -19.06 -1.07 -4.57
CA THR A 86 -19.51 -1.54 -5.88
C THR A 86 -20.23 -2.88 -5.74
N SER A 87 -21.35 -3.02 -6.44
CA SER A 87 -22.18 -4.25 -6.44
C SER A 87 -21.47 -5.45 -7.09
N LYS A 88 -20.50 -5.19 -7.97
CA LYS A 88 -19.67 -6.18 -8.67
C LYS A 88 -18.21 -5.73 -8.68
N LEU A 89 -17.28 -6.64 -8.97
CA LEU A 89 -15.89 -6.27 -9.20
C LEU A 89 -15.81 -5.38 -10.44
N ASN A 90 -15.36 -4.16 -10.24
CA ASN A 90 -15.27 -3.12 -11.25
C ASN A 90 -13.81 -2.65 -11.32
N LEU A 91 -13.24 -2.59 -12.52
CA LEU A 91 -11.86 -2.16 -12.78
C LEU A 91 -11.75 -0.65 -13.10
N VAL A 92 -12.87 0.07 -13.13
CA VAL A 92 -12.89 1.53 -13.26
C VAL A 92 -12.07 2.23 -12.16
N PRO A 93 -12.13 1.84 -10.87
CA PRO A 93 -11.27 2.43 -9.84
C PRO A 93 -9.78 2.28 -10.13
N ALA A 94 -9.35 1.11 -10.61
CA ALA A 94 -7.96 0.89 -11.04
C ALA A 94 -7.56 1.84 -12.17
N ALA A 95 -8.41 2.00 -13.20
CA ALA A 95 -8.12 2.90 -14.31
C ALA A 95 -8.01 4.37 -13.87
N ILE A 96 -8.90 4.82 -12.98
CA ILE A 96 -8.86 6.17 -12.41
C ILE A 96 -7.60 6.35 -11.56
N TYR A 97 -7.27 5.34 -10.74
CA TYR A 97 -6.06 5.35 -9.91
C TYR A 97 -4.80 5.54 -10.75
N TYR A 98 -4.66 4.79 -11.86
CA TYR A 98 -3.53 4.96 -12.76
C TYR A 98 -3.51 6.36 -13.33
N LEU A 99 -4.63 6.86 -13.87
CA LEU A 99 -4.69 8.23 -14.41
C LEU A 99 -4.22 9.27 -13.39
N LEU A 100 -4.65 9.16 -12.13
CA LEU A 100 -4.24 10.07 -11.06
C LEU A 100 -2.75 9.98 -10.73
N ILE A 101 -2.16 8.78 -10.74
CA ILE A 101 -0.71 8.61 -10.54
C ILE A 101 0.07 9.30 -11.65
N TYR A 102 -0.33 9.12 -12.91
CA TYR A 102 0.36 9.76 -14.04
C TYR A 102 0.14 11.27 -14.14
N LEU A 103 -0.65 11.87 -13.23
CA LEU A 103 -0.79 13.32 -13.14
C LEU A 103 0.37 13.97 -12.38
N PHE A 104 1.10 13.19 -11.57
CA PHE A 104 2.20 13.68 -10.73
C PHE A 104 3.42 12.77 -10.91
N ASP A 105 4.50 13.31 -11.47
CA ASP A 105 5.73 12.54 -11.74
C ASP A 105 6.34 11.93 -10.46
N GLU A 106 6.13 12.59 -9.31
CA GLU A 106 6.58 12.11 -7.98
C GLU A 106 6.00 10.74 -7.60
N PHE A 107 4.83 10.37 -8.13
CA PHE A 107 4.17 9.09 -7.82
C PHE A 107 4.64 7.93 -8.70
N ILE A 108 5.47 8.21 -9.71
CA ILE A 108 6.04 7.20 -10.62
C ILE A 108 7.49 6.87 -10.22
N ALA A 109 8.00 7.45 -9.13
CA ALA A 109 9.32 7.14 -8.58
C ALA A 109 9.28 5.96 -7.59
N PHE A 110 10.36 5.18 -7.55
CA PHE A 110 10.52 4.11 -6.57
C PHE A 110 10.82 4.71 -5.19
N THR A 111 9.79 4.88 -4.37
CA THR A 111 9.89 5.53 -3.06
C THR A 111 9.38 4.63 -1.94
N PRO A 112 9.79 4.87 -0.68
CA PRO A 112 9.21 4.19 0.47
C PRO A 112 7.68 4.36 0.55
N ALA A 113 7.19 5.53 0.15
CA ALA A 113 5.76 5.82 0.08
C ALA A 113 5.03 4.94 -0.93
N LEU A 114 5.65 4.63 -2.08
CA LEU A 114 5.08 3.70 -3.05
C LEU A 114 4.93 2.30 -2.46
N ILE A 115 5.94 1.78 -1.76
CA ILE A 115 5.86 0.48 -1.09
C ILE A 115 4.77 0.49 -0.03
N LEU A 116 4.68 1.58 0.73
CA LEU A 116 3.67 1.75 1.76
C LEU A 116 2.23 1.66 1.23
N ASN A 117 1.97 2.18 0.03
CA ASN A 117 0.64 2.16 -0.58
C ASN A 117 0.09 0.74 -0.82
N LEU A 118 0.94 -0.30 -0.83
CA LEU A 118 0.49 -1.69 -0.87
C LEU A 118 -0.17 -2.15 0.43
N PHE A 119 0.25 -1.60 1.57
CA PHE A 119 -0.25 -1.98 2.89
C PHE A 119 -1.53 -1.23 3.28
N ILE A 120 -1.79 -0.04 2.70
CA ILE A 120 -2.99 0.75 3.01
C ILE A 120 -4.29 -0.04 2.75
N PRO A 121 -4.51 -0.67 1.58
CA PRO A 121 -5.72 -1.48 1.35
C PRO A 121 -5.88 -2.61 2.38
N LEU A 122 -4.78 -3.26 2.76
CA LEU A 122 -4.79 -4.32 3.77
C LEU A 122 -5.19 -3.77 5.15
N LEU A 123 -4.64 -2.63 5.55
CA LEU A 123 -5.00 -1.96 6.80
C LEU A 123 -6.48 -1.62 6.83
N ILE A 124 -7.00 -1.02 5.76
CA ILE A 124 -8.43 -0.68 5.63
C ILE A 124 -9.29 -1.95 5.72
N ALA A 125 -8.91 -3.04 5.02
CA ALA A 125 -9.57 -4.35 5.09
C ALA A 125 -9.73 -4.85 6.54
N MET A 126 -8.66 -4.74 7.32
CA MET A 126 -8.65 -5.17 8.72
C MET A 126 -9.54 -4.29 9.60
N LEU A 127 -9.46 -2.96 9.45
CA LEU A 127 -10.22 -2.01 10.27
C LEU A 127 -11.73 -2.22 10.12
N PHE A 128 -12.23 -2.31 8.89
CA PHE A 128 -13.66 -2.55 8.65
C PHE A 128 -14.09 -3.97 9.02
N GLY A 129 -13.18 -4.95 8.99
CA GLY A 129 -13.46 -6.32 9.42
C GLY A 129 -13.86 -6.43 10.91
N VAL A 130 -13.48 -5.46 11.74
CA VAL A 130 -13.78 -5.43 13.18
C VAL A 130 -15.27 -5.31 13.48
N TYR A 131 -16.05 -4.67 12.60
CA TYR A 131 -17.46 -4.39 12.84
C TYR A 131 -18.30 -5.65 13.15
N ASN A 132 -17.96 -6.79 12.54
CA ASN A 132 -18.73 -8.04 12.66
C ASN A 132 -18.12 -9.07 13.64
N GLN A 133 -17.03 -8.73 14.35
CA GLN A 133 -16.32 -9.69 15.20
C GLN A 133 -16.74 -9.59 16.67
N LYS A 134 -17.03 -10.74 17.29
CA LYS A 134 -17.33 -10.84 18.74
C LYS A 134 -16.09 -10.56 19.61
N SER A 135 -14.92 -10.94 19.13
CA SER A 135 -13.62 -10.71 19.75
C SER A 135 -12.69 -10.12 18.71
N ALA A 136 -12.24 -8.88 18.91
CA ALA A 136 -11.39 -8.19 17.95
C ALA A 136 -9.93 -8.05 18.40
N ASP A 137 -9.55 -8.58 19.57
CA ASP A 137 -8.20 -8.46 20.15
C ASP A 137 -7.09 -8.73 19.11
N THR A 138 -7.21 -9.83 18.34
CA THR A 138 -6.26 -10.17 17.27
C THR A 138 -6.22 -9.13 16.15
N THR A 139 -7.37 -8.60 15.76
CA THR A 139 -7.46 -7.59 14.70
C THR A 139 -6.85 -6.26 15.18
N PHE A 140 -7.08 -5.87 16.44
CA PHE A 140 -6.42 -4.70 17.05
C PHE A 140 -4.89 -4.86 17.07
N PHE A 141 -4.40 -6.01 17.55
CA PHE A 141 -2.97 -6.29 17.57
C PHE A 141 -2.37 -6.26 16.15
N ASN A 142 -2.98 -6.96 15.20
CA ASN A 142 -2.48 -7.03 13.83
C ASN A 142 -2.54 -5.67 13.12
N SER A 143 -3.59 -4.86 13.36
CA SER A 143 -3.67 -3.50 12.83
C SER A 143 -2.59 -2.60 13.43
N GLY A 144 -2.31 -2.72 14.73
CA GLY A 144 -1.22 -2.00 15.39
C GLY A 144 0.15 -2.41 14.85
N PHE A 145 0.37 -3.71 14.70
CA PHE A 145 1.57 -4.27 14.11
C PHE A 145 1.78 -3.77 12.67
N LEU A 146 0.75 -3.81 11.83
CA LEU A 146 0.83 -3.35 10.45
C LEU A 146 1.13 -1.84 10.36
N ASN A 147 0.51 -1.02 11.22
CA ASN A 147 0.82 0.41 11.32
C ASN A 147 2.28 0.65 11.73
N GLY A 148 2.82 -0.18 12.63
CA GLY A 148 4.23 -0.12 13.01
C GLY A 148 5.15 -0.50 11.85
N CYS A 149 4.84 -1.55 11.08
CA CYS A 149 5.59 -1.88 9.86
C CYS A 149 5.61 -0.69 8.90
N MET A 150 4.45 -0.08 8.67
CA MET A 150 4.31 1.09 7.80
C MET A 150 5.11 2.29 8.29
N SER A 151 5.12 2.57 9.59
CA SER A 151 5.87 3.70 10.17
C SER A 151 7.39 3.49 10.10
N ILE A 152 7.85 2.24 10.16
CA ILE A 152 9.26 1.91 9.98
C ILE A 152 9.70 2.08 8.53
N ILE A 153 8.86 1.65 7.58
CA ILE A 153 9.11 1.83 6.13
C ILE A 153 9.14 3.32 5.77
N TYR A 154 8.21 4.11 6.32
CA TYR A 154 8.14 5.54 6.06
C TYR A 154 7.58 6.26 7.29
N PHE A 155 8.45 6.96 8.03
CA PHE A 155 8.10 7.58 9.32
C PHE A 155 6.81 8.43 9.31
N PRO A 156 6.53 9.27 8.30
CA PRO A 156 5.29 10.04 8.25
C PRO A 156 4.01 9.19 8.30
N ALA A 157 4.10 7.92 7.92
CA ALA A 157 2.98 6.98 8.00
C ALA A 157 2.58 6.60 9.42
N ALA A 158 3.37 6.95 10.44
CA ALA A 158 2.96 6.83 11.83
C ALA A 158 1.61 7.53 12.08
N ILE A 159 1.24 8.56 11.30
CA ILE A 159 -0.05 9.22 11.40
C ILE A 159 -1.24 8.28 11.13
N TYR A 160 -1.07 7.24 10.31
CA TYR A 160 -2.11 6.23 10.06
C TYR A 160 -2.47 5.43 11.31
N SER A 161 -1.59 5.37 12.32
CA SER A 161 -1.92 4.74 13.60
C SER A 161 -3.04 5.50 14.32
N LEU A 162 -3.00 6.83 14.30
CA LEU A 162 -4.04 7.69 14.89
C LEU A 162 -5.37 7.50 14.17
N PHE A 163 -5.35 7.48 12.83
CA PHE A 163 -6.54 7.22 12.03
C PHE A 163 -7.10 5.80 12.26
N SER A 164 -6.22 4.81 12.43
CA SER A 164 -6.60 3.43 12.73
C SER A 164 -7.29 3.32 14.09
N ILE A 165 -6.71 3.92 15.12
CA ILE A 165 -7.30 3.97 16.46
C ILE A 165 -8.66 4.65 16.41
N TYR A 166 -8.75 5.82 15.77
CA TYR A 166 -10.01 6.53 15.59
C TYR A 166 -11.06 5.68 14.86
N ALA A 167 -10.68 5.04 13.76
CA ALA A 167 -11.58 4.17 12.99
C ALA A 167 -12.09 2.99 13.83
N LEU A 168 -11.24 2.37 14.65
CA LEU A 168 -11.62 1.27 15.53
C LEU A 168 -12.63 1.72 16.59
N TYR A 169 -12.40 2.88 17.23
CA TYR A 169 -13.34 3.48 18.17
C TYR A 169 -14.67 3.90 17.52
N ALA A 170 -14.62 4.37 16.26
CA ALA A 170 -15.81 4.78 15.53
C ALA A 170 -16.67 3.60 15.05
N LEU A 171 -16.03 2.50 14.63
CA LEU A 171 -16.72 1.32 14.09
C LEU A 171 -17.32 0.43 15.17
N ARG A 172 -16.77 0.44 16.38
CA ARG A 172 -17.24 -0.37 17.51
C ARG A 172 -16.95 0.33 18.83
N SER A 173 -17.78 0.09 19.85
CA SER A 173 -17.49 0.48 21.24
C SER A 173 -16.26 -0.26 21.77
N SER A 174 -15.10 0.26 21.43
CA SER A 174 -13.81 -0.30 21.75
C SER A 174 -13.44 0.02 23.19
N THR A 175 -12.86 -0.96 23.88
CA THR A 175 -12.43 -0.82 25.27
C THR A 175 -11.02 -0.22 25.35
N VAL A 176 -10.69 0.40 26.49
CA VAL A 176 -9.31 0.87 26.75
C VAL A 176 -8.30 -0.28 26.69
N ARG A 177 -8.72 -1.50 27.06
CA ARG A 177 -7.90 -2.72 26.91
C ARG A 177 -7.51 -2.96 25.45
N GLU A 178 -8.44 -2.86 24.50
CA GLU A 178 -8.16 -3.06 23.08
C GLU A 178 -7.21 -2.00 22.50
N PHE A 179 -7.24 -0.78 23.02
CA PHE A 179 -6.24 0.25 22.69
C PHE A 179 -4.82 -0.15 23.12
N PHE A 180 -4.65 -0.70 24.32
CA PHE A 180 -3.35 -1.23 24.75
C PHE A 180 -2.89 -2.43 23.90
N VAL A 181 -3.83 -3.25 23.41
CA VAL A 181 -3.52 -4.35 22.48
C VAL A 181 -3.05 -3.83 21.11
N PHE A 182 -3.63 -2.73 20.61
CA PHE A 182 -3.14 -2.08 19.41
C PHE A 182 -1.71 -1.53 19.61
N ILE A 183 -1.48 -0.82 20.72
CA ILE A 183 -0.16 -0.27 21.06
C ILE A 183 0.87 -1.39 21.21
N SER A 184 0.52 -2.52 21.83
CA SER A 184 1.46 -3.63 21.98
C SER A 184 1.88 -4.20 20.61
N GLY A 185 0.95 -4.29 19.65
CA GLY A 185 1.28 -4.66 18.27
C GLY A 185 2.27 -3.69 17.62
N PHE A 186 2.02 -2.38 17.75
CA PHE A 186 2.89 -1.35 17.20
C PHE A 186 4.30 -1.38 17.84
N ILE A 187 4.39 -1.48 19.17
CA ILE A 187 5.67 -1.53 19.88
C ILE A 187 6.44 -2.80 19.51
N THR A 188 5.75 -3.92 19.33
CA THR A 188 6.39 -5.21 19.00
C THR A 188 7.26 -5.10 17.74
N ILE A 189 6.75 -4.53 16.66
CA ILE A 189 7.52 -4.39 15.42
C ILE A 189 8.65 -3.36 15.55
N VAL A 190 8.43 -2.27 16.29
CA VAL A 190 9.50 -1.29 16.59
C VAL A 190 10.63 -1.95 17.37
N PHE A 191 10.30 -2.75 18.38
CA PHE A 191 11.27 -3.50 19.17
C PHE A 191 12.07 -4.48 18.31
N PHE A 192 11.41 -5.29 17.48
CA PHE A 192 12.09 -6.21 16.55
C PHE A 192 13.02 -5.47 15.58
N SER A 193 12.59 -4.32 15.06
CA SER A 193 13.38 -3.55 14.11
C SER A 193 14.65 -2.96 14.74
N VAL A 194 14.54 -2.44 15.97
CA VAL A 194 15.70 -1.97 16.75
C VAL A 194 16.66 -3.12 17.01
N TYR A 195 16.15 -4.28 17.42
CA TYR A 195 16.98 -5.46 17.65
C TYR A 195 17.75 -5.91 16.40
N CYS A 196 17.10 -5.92 15.23
CA CYS A 196 17.75 -6.23 13.95
C CYS A 196 18.86 -5.22 13.60
N LEU A 197 18.66 -3.93 13.85
CA LEU A 197 19.67 -2.91 13.59
C LEU A 197 20.91 -3.03 14.50
N PHE A 198 20.75 -3.48 15.74
CA PHE A 198 21.86 -3.64 16.69
C PHE A 198 22.68 -4.93 16.51
N LEU A 199 22.12 -5.94 15.81
CA LEU A 199 22.80 -7.21 15.54
C LEU A 199 23.72 -7.17 14.30
N VAL A 200 23.66 -6.11 13.52
CA VAL A 200 24.43 -5.89 12.28
C VAL A 200 25.53 -4.89 12.55
#